data_AF-A0A2Y9A4V3-F1
#
_entry.id   AF-A0A2Y9A4V3-F1
#
_cell.length_a   1.000
_cell.length_b   1.000
_cell.length_c   1.000
_cell.angle_alpha   90.00
_cell.angle_beta   90.00
_cell.angle_gamma   90.00
#
_symmetry.space_group_name_H-M   'P 1'
#
loop_
_entity.id
_entity.type
_entity.pdbx_description
1 polymer ?
#
loop_
_entity_poly.entity_id
_entity_poly.type
_entity_poly.pdbx_seq_one_letter_code
_entity_poly.pdbx_strand_id
1 'polypeptide(L)'
;DQPDAPAVHAQFDRLLDYVTEKLPAVAEHLGAAREDILAFTSFPKDVWNQIWSNNPAERLNREIRRRTDAVGIFPNRDAIVRLVGAVLAEQTDEWAEGRRYLGLEVLARCRMNIVPTTDPEIGAEHLPALTA
;
A
#
# COMPACT_ATOMS: atom_id res chain seq x y z
N ASP A 1 10.09 14.65 -19.27
CA ASP A 1 8.91 15.24 -18.61
C ASP A 1 8.43 14.36 -17.48
N GLN A 2 8.14 14.94 -16.31
CA GLN A 2 7.51 14.18 -15.22
C GLN A 2 6.06 13.89 -15.60
N PRO A 3 5.60 12.63 -15.53
CA PRO A 3 4.24 12.28 -15.93
C PRO A 3 3.22 13.09 -15.13
N ASP A 4 2.17 13.57 -15.82
CA ASP A 4 0.98 14.17 -15.22
C ASP A 4 -0.20 13.21 -15.30
N ALA A 5 -1.33 13.57 -14.67
CA ALA A 5 -2.48 12.68 -14.62
C ALA A 5 -2.97 12.32 -16.04
N PRO A 6 -3.16 13.28 -16.97
CA PRO A 6 -3.51 12.97 -18.35
C PRO A 6 -2.54 11.98 -19.03
N ALA A 7 -1.24 12.14 -18.84
CA ALA A 7 -0.25 11.22 -19.42
C ALA A 7 -0.35 9.80 -18.83
N VAL A 8 -0.62 9.66 -17.53
CA VAL A 8 -0.86 8.36 -16.88
C VAL A 8 -2.12 7.69 -17.44
N HIS A 9 -3.24 8.42 -17.52
CA HIS A 9 -4.48 7.90 -18.09
C HIS A 9 -4.29 7.45 -19.54
N ALA A 10 -3.64 8.26 -20.37
CA ALA A 10 -3.34 7.92 -21.75
C ALA A 10 -2.41 6.70 -21.88
N GLN A 11 -1.47 6.52 -20.94
CA GLN A 11 -0.62 5.32 -20.91
C GLN A 11 -1.42 4.07 -20.53
N PHE A 12 -2.39 4.19 -19.63
CA PHE A 12 -3.28 3.09 -19.27
C PHE A 12 -4.15 2.67 -20.47
N ASP A 13 -4.65 3.63 -21.26
CA ASP A 13 -5.42 3.34 -22.48
C ASP A 13 -4.58 2.54 -23.48
N ARG A 14 -3.34 2.97 -23.73
CA ARG A 14 -2.39 2.24 -24.58
C ARG A 14 -2.10 0.82 -24.07
N LEU A 15 -2.04 0.64 -22.75
CA LEU A 15 -1.86 -0.68 -22.15
C LEU A 15 -3.07 -1.58 -22.45
N LEU A 16 -4.29 -1.07 -22.24
CA LEU A 16 -5.51 -1.81 -22.53
C LEU A 16 -5.56 -2.22 -24.01
N ASP A 17 -5.29 -1.30 -24.93
CA ASP A 17 -5.25 -1.59 -26.36
C ASP A 17 -4.27 -2.73 -26.68
N TYR A 18 -3.08 -2.69 -26.06
CA TYR A 18 -2.05 -3.70 -26.25
C TYR A 18 -2.45 -5.10 -25.76
N VAL A 19 -3.17 -5.18 -24.62
CA VAL A 19 -3.54 -6.46 -24.01
C VAL A 19 -4.88 -7.00 -24.50
N THR A 20 -5.74 -6.19 -25.13
CA THR A 20 -7.12 -6.56 -25.45
C THR A 20 -7.23 -7.84 -26.29
N GLU A 21 -6.45 -7.96 -27.37
CA GLU A 21 -6.52 -9.14 -28.23
C GLU A 21 -5.80 -10.36 -27.63
N LYS A 22 -4.60 -10.14 -27.07
CA LYS A 22 -3.73 -11.24 -26.62
C LYS A 22 -4.11 -11.79 -25.26
N LEU A 23 -4.64 -10.95 -24.37
CA LEU A 23 -4.93 -11.23 -22.97
C LEU A 23 -6.28 -10.59 -22.57
N PRO A 24 -7.40 -11.02 -23.19
CA PRO A 24 -8.70 -10.36 -23.01
C PRO A 24 -9.18 -10.34 -21.54
N ALA A 25 -8.91 -11.40 -20.78
CA ALA A 25 -9.25 -11.43 -19.34
C ALA A 25 -8.46 -10.40 -18.52
N VAL A 26 -7.21 -10.10 -18.91
CA VAL A 26 -6.41 -9.06 -18.26
C VAL A 26 -6.94 -7.68 -18.63
N ALA A 27 -7.30 -7.48 -19.90
CA ALA A 27 -7.89 -6.23 -20.37
C ALA A 27 -9.20 -5.92 -19.64
N GLU A 28 -10.09 -6.91 -19.51
CA GLU A 28 -11.35 -6.80 -18.77
C GLU A 28 -11.10 -6.45 -17.30
N HIS A 29 -10.21 -7.17 -16.62
CA HIS A 29 -9.90 -6.94 -15.22
C HIS A 29 -9.30 -5.55 -14.96
N LEU A 30 -8.32 -5.13 -15.78
CA LEU A 30 -7.72 -3.80 -15.69
C LEU A 30 -8.75 -2.70 -16.00
N GLY A 31 -9.57 -2.89 -17.04
CA GLY A 31 -10.60 -1.94 -17.42
C GLY A 31 -11.62 -1.71 -16.30
N ALA A 32 -12.07 -2.79 -15.65
CA ALA A 32 -12.98 -2.72 -14.51
C ALA A 32 -12.35 -2.01 -13.29
N ALA A 33 -11.05 -2.18 -13.08
CA ALA A 33 -10.30 -1.59 -11.96
C ALA A 33 -9.69 -0.20 -12.27
N ARG A 34 -10.00 0.41 -13.42
CA ARG A 34 -9.35 1.65 -13.89
C ARG A 34 -9.39 2.76 -12.83
N GLU A 35 -10.56 3.05 -12.28
CA GLU A 35 -10.73 4.14 -11.32
C GLU A 35 -9.90 3.90 -10.06
N ASP A 36 -9.90 2.67 -9.54
CA ASP A 36 -9.13 2.29 -8.35
C ASP A 36 -7.63 2.38 -8.60
N ILE A 37 -7.15 1.87 -9.74
CA ILE A 37 -5.72 1.86 -10.09
C ILE A 37 -5.20 3.26 -10.38
N LEU A 38 -6.03 4.16 -10.91
CA LEU A 38 -5.62 5.51 -11.30
C LEU A 38 -5.95 6.58 -10.24
N ALA A 39 -6.66 6.22 -9.16
CA ALA A 39 -7.05 7.14 -8.08
C ALA A 39 -5.86 7.91 -7.49
N PHE A 40 -4.66 7.31 -7.46
CA PHE A 40 -3.45 7.96 -6.95
C PHE A 40 -3.10 9.26 -7.69
N THR A 41 -3.53 9.42 -8.95
CA THR A 41 -3.25 10.60 -9.77
C THR A 41 -3.95 11.86 -9.25
N SER A 42 -4.95 11.71 -8.36
CA SER A 42 -5.60 12.81 -7.66
C SER A 42 -4.75 13.41 -6.54
N PHE A 43 -3.71 12.71 -6.09
CA PHE A 43 -2.80 13.18 -5.06
C PHE A 43 -1.65 14.03 -5.64
N PRO A 44 -0.96 14.82 -4.79
CA PRO A 44 0.29 15.47 -5.17
C PRO A 44 1.31 14.50 -5.79
N LYS A 45 1.98 14.91 -6.87
CA LYS A 45 2.91 14.04 -7.63
C LYS A 45 4.05 13.46 -6.81
N ASP A 46 4.45 14.15 -5.75
CA ASP A 46 5.51 13.77 -4.82
C ASP A 46 5.18 12.55 -3.95
N VAL A 47 3.92 12.09 -3.92
CA VAL A 47 3.52 10.83 -3.27
C VAL A 47 3.21 9.68 -4.21
N TRP A 48 3.17 9.91 -5.52
CA TRP A 48 2.73 8.88 -6.47
C TRP A 48 3.56 7.60 -6.36
N ASN A 49 4.88 7.75 -6.22
CA ASN A 49 5.79 6.63 -6.07
C ASN A 49 5.50 5.78 -4.83
N GLN A 50 5.11 6.43 -3.74
CA GLN A 50 4.81 5.80 -2.47
C GLN A 50 3.46 5.08 -2.53
N ILE A 51 2.47 5.65 -3.24
CA ILE A 51 1.14 5.05 -3.37
C ILE A 51 1.17 3.82 -4.28
N TRP A 52 1.82 3.90 -5.44
CA TRP A 52 1.82 2.78 -6.39
C TRP A 52 2.84 1.69 -6.08
N SER A 53 3.74 1.90 -5.11
CA SER A 53 4.79 0.93 -4.79
C SER A 53 4.24 -0.15 -3.87
N ASN A 54 4.35 -1.40 -4.31
CA ASN A 54 4.05 -2.57 -3.50
C ASN A 54 5.25 -3.06 -2.66
N ASN A 55 6.42 -2.42 -2.76
CA ASN A 55 7.67 -2.89 -2.14
C ASN A 55 7.58 -3.06 -0.61
N PRO A 56 6.91 -2.17 0.17
CA PRO A 56 6.71 -2.40 1.60
C PRO A 56 5.92 -3.68 1.90
N ALA A 57 4.82 -3.90 1.18
CA ALA A 57 3.99 -5.10 1.34
C ALA A 57 4.73 -6.37 0.88
N GLU A 58 5.45 -6.30 -0.23
CA GLU A 58 6.27 -7.42 -0.71
C GLU A 58 7.39 -7.78 0.27
N ARG A 59 8.02 -6.79 0.91
CA ARG A 59 9.03 -7.01 1.95
C ARG A 59 8.42 -7.74 3.14
N LEU A 60 7.29 -7.26 3.64
CA LEU A 60 6.59 -7.89 4.77
C LEU A 60 6.16 -9.32 4.42
N ASN A 61 5.56 -9.53 3.25
CA ASN A 61 5.15 -10.86 2.79
C ASN A 61 6.33 -11.83 2.65
N ARG A 62 7.47 -11.35 2.16
CA ARG A 62 8.71 -12.14 2.07
C ARG A 62 9.21 -12.53 3.45
N GLU A 63 9.13 -11.63 4.43
CA GLU A 63 9.56 -11.89 5.80
C GLU A 63 8.63 -12.89 6.51
N ILE A 64 7.31 -12.72 6.37
CA ILE A 64 6.32 -13.68 6.86
C ILE A 64 6.64 -15.07 6.28
N ARG A 65 6.80 -15.16 4.95
CA ARG A 65 7.13 -16.42 4.27
C ARG A 65 8.43 -17.03 4.79
N ARG A 66 9.50 -16.24 4.91
CA ARG A 66 10.81 -16.69 5.43
C ARG A 66 10.68 -17.32 6.82
N ARG A 67 9.94 -16.68 7.74
CA ARG A 67 9.78 -17.18 9.11
C ARG A 67 8.87 -18.39 9.20
N THR A 68 7.80 -18.44 8.40
CA THR A 68 6.93 -19.62 8.35
C THR A 68 7.64 -20.82 7.72
N ASP A 69 8.46 -20.59 6.69
CA ASP A 69 9.23 -21.65 6.00
C ASP A 69 10.25 -22.31 6.95
N ALA A 70 10.82 -21.57 7.91
CA ALA A 70 11.71 -22.11 8.92
C ALA A 70 11.02 -23.07 9.92
N VAL A 71 9.71 -22.91 10.15
CA VAL A 71 8.92 -23.79 11.03
C VAL A 71 8.41 -25.02 10.28
N GLY A 72 8.05 -24.86 9.00
CA GLY A 72 7.56 -25.93 8.13
C GLY A 72 6.11 -26.36 8.43
N ILE A 73 5.84 -26.91 9.61
CA ILE A 73 4.50 -27.41 10.00
C ILE A 73 4.13 -26.83 11.38
N PHE A 74 2.92 -26.27 11.47
CA PHE A 74 2.39 -25.72 12.72
C PHE A 74 1.44 -26.71 13.41
N PRO A 75 1.49 -26.82 14.75
CA PRO A 75 0.65 -27.76 15.50
C PRO A 75 -0.84 -27.35 15.58
N ASN A 76 -1.14 -26.05 15.40
CA ASN A 76 -2.50 -25.51 15.36
C ASN A 76 -2.48 -24.09 14.75
N ARG A 77 -3.68 -23.51 14.55
CA ARG A 77 -3.86 -22.16 14.01
C ARG A 77 -3.28 -21.07 14.93
N ASP A 78 -3.37 -21.23 16.24
CA ASP A 78 -2.90 -20.21 17.18
C ASP A 78 -1.38 -20.06 17.15
N ALA A 79 -0.66 -21.15 16.87
CA ALA A 79 0.79 -21.13 16.73
C ALA A 79 1.25 -20.28 15.52
N ILE A 80 0.58 -20.40 14.36
CA ILE A 80 0.91 -19.56 13.20
C ILE A 80 0.48 -18.12 13.40
N VAL A 81 -0.70 -17.88 13.99
CA VAL A 81 -1.17 -16.52 14.32
C VAL A 81 -0.18 -15.80 15.22
N ARG A 82 0.36 -16.49 16.23
CA ARG A 82 1.38 -15.92 17.13
C ARG A 82 2.70 -15.58 16.42
N LEU A 83 3.18 -16.45 15.52
CA LEU A 83 4.40 -16.16 14.76
C LEU A 83 4.21 -14.96 13.82
N VAL A 84 3.13 -14.96 13.04
CA VAL A 84 2.83 -13.85 12.12
C VAL A 84 2.58 -12.57 12.90
N GLY A 85 1.85 -12.64 14.01
CA GLY A 85 1.63 -11.51 14.91
C GLY A 85 2.93 -10.93 15.46
N ALA A 86 3.91 -11.77 15.83
CA ALA A 86 5.24 -11.30 16.24
C ALA A 86 5.97 -10.56 15.11
N VAL A 87 5.91 -11.06 13.86
CA VAL A 87 6.49 -10.37 12.70
C VAL A 87 5.84 -9.01 12.46
N LEU A 88 4.52 -8.93 12.59
CA LEU A 88 3.79 -7.68 12.42
C LEU A 88 4.12 -6.68 13.54
N ALA A 89 4.28 -7.15 14.78
CA ALA A 89 4.71 -6.31 15.90
C ALA A 89 6.11 -5.74 15.67
N GLU A 90 7.07 -6.58 15.28
CA GLU A 90 8.42 -6.13 14.94
C GLU A 90 8.42 -5.10 13.80
N GLN A 91 7.62 -5.32 12.75
CA GLN A 91 7.51 -4.35 11.66
C GLN A 91 6.90 -3.02 12.11
N THR A 92 5.96 -3.07 13.06
CA THR A 92 5.33 -1.88 13.64
C THR A 92 6.35 -1.07 14.45
N ASP A 93 7.15 -1.74 15.26
CA ASP A 93 8.23 -1.10 16.04
C ASP A 93 9.26 -0.44 15.12
N GLU A 94 9.69 -1.14 14.06
CA GLU A 94 10.59 -0.57 13.04
C GLU A 94 10.02 0.69 12.37
N TRP A 95 8.70 0.73 12.11
CA TRP A 95 8.05 1.91 11.53
C TRP A 95 7.93 3.07 12.52
N ALA A 96 7.77 2.78 13.81
CA ALA A 96 7.73 3.78 14.86
C ALA A 96 9.11 4.43 15.10
N GLU A 97 10.19 3.65 15.02
CA GLU A 97 11.57 4.11 15.22
C GLU A 97 12.21 4.69 13.95
N GLY A 98 11.76 4.24 12.77
CA GLY A 98 12.32 4.58 11.48
C GLY A 98 12.09 6.04 11.04
N ARG A 99 12.80 6.46 9.99
CA ARG A 99 12.52 7.74 9.33
C ARG A 99 11.12 7.71 8.74
N ARG A 100 10.38 8.80 8.91
CA ARG A 100 9.03 8.95 8.39
C ARG A 100 9.00 8.76 6.86
N TYR A 101 8.18 7.82 6.40
CA TYR A 101 8.07 7.46 4.99
C TYR A 101 7.41 8.57 4.15
N LEU A 102 6.46 9.31 4.73
CA LEU A 102 5.78 10.46 4.12
C LEU A 102 5.94 11.71 4.99
N GLY A 103 6.52 12.78 4.44
CA GLY A 103 6.72 14.03 5.17
C GLY A 103 5.39 14.68 5.59
N LEU A 104 5.38 15.40 6.73
CA LEU A 104 4.17 16.02 7.27
C LEU A 104 3.55 17.06 6.33
N GLU A 105 4.37 17.85 5.64
CA GLU A 105 3.92 18.82 4.65
C GLU A 105 3.20 18.15 3.47
N VAL A 106 3.73 17.03 3.03
CA VAL A 106 3.15 16.24 1.94
C VAL A 106 1.83 15.62 2.38
N LEU A 107 1.79 15.04 3.59
CA LEU A 107 0.55 14.52 4.19
C LEU A 107 -0.52 15.60 4.34
N ALA A 108 -0.13 16.82 4.72
CA ALA A 108 -1.04 17.95 4.82
C ALA A 108 -1.64 18.32 3.45
N ARG A 109 -0.85 18.29 2.38
CA ARG A 109 -1.34 18.52 1.00
C ARG A 109 -2.18 17.36 0.46
N CYS A 110 -1.97 16.13 0.93
CA CYS A 110 -2.78 14.97 0.56
C CYS A 110 -4.16 14.94 1.24
N ARG A 111 -4.43 15.80 2.24
CA ARG A 111 -5.74 15.88 2.89
C ARG A 111 -6.77 16.57 1.98
N MET A 112 -7.33 15.79 1.06
CA MET A 112 -8.34 16.27 0.10
C MET A 112 -9.73 16.43 0.74
N ASN A 113 -10.05 15.63 1.77
CA ASN A 113 -11.30 15.70 2.53
C ASN A 113 -11.01 15.68 4.04
N ILE A 114 -11.65 16.57 4.80
CA ILE A 114 -11.61 16.53 6.27
C ILE A 114 -12.55 15.42 6.71
N VAL A 115 -12.03 14.35 7.31
CA VAL A 115 -12.84 13.37 8.04
C VAL A 115 -13.19 14.00 9.39
N PRO A 116 -14.46 14.31 9.67
CA PRO A 116 -14.86 15.03 10.89
C PRO A 116 -14.81 14.12 12.14
N THR A 117 -14.85 12.81 11.94
CA THR A 117 -14.81 11.81 13.01
C THR A 117 -13.37 11.45 13.35
N THR A 118 -13.02 11.60 14.63
CA THR A 118 -11.71 11.20 15.19
C THR A 118 -11.81 9.97 16.09
N ASP A 119 -12.92 9.23 15.99
CA ASP A 119 -13.09 7.98 16.72
C ASP A 119 -11.95 7.03 16.33
N PRO A 120 -11.17 6.54 17.31
CA PRO A 120 -10.06 5.65 17.02
C PRO A 120 -10.62 4.35 16.43
N GLU A 121 -10.27 4.06 15.18
CA GLU A 121 -10.44 2.72 14.62
C GLU A 121 -9.55 1.72 15.37
N ILE A 122 -9.92 0.45 15.34
CA ILE A 122 -9.28 -0.65 16.10
C ILE A 122 -7.74 -0.56 15.99
N GLY A 123 -7.07 -0.33 17.12
CA GLY A 123 -5.60 -0.26 17.20
C GLY A 123 -4.99 1.15 17.20
N ALA A 124 -5.79 2.21 17.01
CA ALA A 124 -5.28 3.59 17.00
C ALA A 124 -4.92 4.16 18.38
N GLU A 125 -5.36 3.52 19.47
CA GLU A 125 -5.21 4.00 20.85
C GLU A 125 -3.75 4.14 21.30
N HIS A 126 -2.84 3.41 20.64
CA HIS A 126 -1.40 3.37 20.97
C HIS A 126 -0.49 3.87 19.84
N LEU A 127 -1.05 4.47 18.77
CA LEU A 127 -0.22 5.02 17.70
C LEU A 127 0.45 6.32 18.20
N PRO A 128 1.78 6.47 18.07
CA PRO A 128 2.45 7.70 18.43
C PRO A 128 1.89 8.86 17.60
N ALA A 129 1.65 10.00 18.27
CA ALA A 129 1.15 11.18 17.60
C ALA A 129 2.11 11.60 16.47
N LEU A 130 1.56 12.11 15.36
CA LEU A 130 2.36 12.66 14.27
C LEU A 130 3.01 13.98 14.72
N THR A 131 4.08 13.92 15.50
CA THR A 131 4.84 15.09 15.93
C THR A 131 5.87 15.51 14.88
N ALA A 132 6.16 16.82 14.87
CA ALA A 132 7.11 17.49 13.98
C ALA A 132 8.55 16.99 14.17
#